data_AF-A0A699YLL2-F1
#
_entry.id   AF-A0A699YLL2-F1
#
_cell.length_a   1.000
_cell.length_b   1.000
_cell.length_c   1.000
_cell.angle_alpha   90.00
_cell.angle_beta   90.00
_cell.angle_gamma   90.00
#
_symmetry.space_group_name_H-M   'P 1'
#
loop_
_entity.id
_entity.type
_entity.pdbx_description
1 polymer ?
#
loop_
_entity_poly.entity_id
_entity_poly.type
_entity_poly.pdbx_seq_one_letter_code
_entity_poly.pdbx_strand_id
1 'polypeptide(L)'
;MNISSQSRWSLLSSRLPARLWPLVRRTIMDDPFIREYIQDLLTKIRTQVLVKLIQPYSRVRIPFIAAKLNITDTDVESLLVTLILDKRVTGHIDQVNQLLEVGERDDSSKVKYAALGKWSAQLKTINNGVINRLQ
;
A
#
# COMPACT_ATOMS: atom_id res chain seq x y z
N MET A 1 16.09 -19.91 -1.09
CA MET A 1 14.62 -19.67 -1.11
C MET A 1 14.00 -20.25 0.15
N ASN A 2 13.14 -19.47 0.80
CA ASN A 2 12.14 -19.89 1.79
C ASN A 2 12.60 -20.16 3.25
N ILE A 3 13.01 -19.12 3.98
CA ILE A 3 13.25 -19.17 5.44
C ILE A 3 12.22 -18.37 6.27
N SER A 4 11.14 -17.86 5.67
CA SER A 4 10.15 -17.00 6.36
C SER A 4 8.85 -17.72 6.79
N SER A 5 8.70 -19.01 6.48
CA SER A 5 7.47 -19.75 6.84
C SER A 5 7.41 -20.20 8.30
N GLN A 6 8.55 -20.44 8.97
CA GLN A 6 8.56 -20.97 10.35
C GLN A 6 8.36 -19.90 11.45
N SER A 7 8.77 -18.66 11.23
CA SER A 7 8.84 -17.65 12.31
C SER A 7 7.50 -16.98 12.68
N ARG A 8 6.46 -17.12 11.86
CA ARG A 8 5.12 -16.53 12.13
C ARG A 8 4.09 -17.50 12.69
N TRP A 9 4.33 -18.81 12.65
CA TRP A 9 3.44 -19.80 13.28
C TRP A 9 3.62 -19.89 14.80
N SER A 10 4.77 -19.47 15.31
CA SER A 10 5.08 -19.36 16.74
C SER A 10 4.42 -18.15 17.42
N LEU A 11 4.15 -17.07 16.67
CA LEU A 11 3.54 -15.85 17.21
C LEU A 11 2.01 -15.86 17.22
N LEU A 12 1.38 -16.73 16.42
CA LEU A 12 -0.08 -16.94 16.47
C LEU A 12 -0.45 -18.01 17.51
N SER A 13 0.43 -18.97 17.79
CA SER A 13 0.23 -19.97 18.85
C SER A 13 0.27 -19.40 20.27
N SER A 14 0.81 -18.20 20.47
CA SER A 14 0.85 -17.52 21.77
C SER A 14 -0.43 -16.73 22.09
N ARG A 15 -1.30 -16.49 21.10
CA ARG A 15 -2.59 -15.79 21.26
C ARG A 15 -3.83 -16.68 21.08
N LEU A 16 -3.66 -17.91 20.64
CA LEU A 16 -4.71 -18.94 20.58
C LEU A 16 -4.45 -19.97 21.69
N PRO A 17 -5.49 -20.52 22.34
CA PRO A 17 -5.29 -21.53 23.38
C PRO A 17 -4.54 -22.73 22.78
N ALA A 18 -3.42 -23.10 23.42
CA ALA A 18 -2.43 -24.06 22.92
C ALA A 18 -3.00 -25.44 22.48
N ARG A 19 -4.25 -25.74 22.86
CA ARG A 19 -4.98 -26.97 22.51
C ARG A 19 -5.64 -26.94 21.13
N LEU A 20 -5.96 -25.78 20.56
CA LEU A 20 -6.70 -25.69 19.28
C LEU A 20 -5.80 -25.70 18.03
N TRP A 21 -4.60 -25.12 18.14
CA TRP A 21 -3.68 -24.99 16.99
C TRP A 21 -3.26 -26.34 16.37
N PRO A 22 -2.91 -27.40 17.14
CA PRO A 22 -2.53 -28.69 16.57
C PRO A 22 -3.68 -29.40 15.85
N LEU A 23 -4.92 -29.18 16.30
CA LEU A 23 -6.13 -29.77 15.74
C LEU A 23 -6.49 -29.11 14.40
N VAL A 24 -6.58 -27.76 14.38
CA VAL A 24 -6.85 -27.00 13.16
C VAL A 24 -5.77 -27.24 12.11
N ARG A 25 -4.50 -27.30 12.54
CA ARG A 25 -3.38 -27.59 11.64
C ARG A 25 -3.47 -28.99 11.03
N ARG A 26 -3.81 -30.02 11.80
CA ARG A 26 -3.99 -31.39 11.27
C ARG A 26 -5.15 -31.49 10.31
N THR A 27 -6.34 -31.03 10.72
CA THR A 27 -7.57 -31.16 9.91
C THR A 27 -7.48 -30.40 8.58
N ILE A 28 -6.71 -29.32 8.52
CA ILE A 28 -6.60 -28.46 7.33
C ILE A 28 -5.34 -28.76 6.48
N MET A 29 -4.22 -29.21 7.08
CA MET A 29 -2.99 -29.52 6.32
C MET A 29 -2.98 -30.93 5.70
N ASP A 30 -3.83 -31.84 6.16
CA ASP A 30 -3.89 -33.22 5.64
C ASP A 30 -4.56 -33.32 4.25
N ASP A 31 -5.23 -32.25 3.81
CA ASP A 31 -5.83 -32.17 2.47
C ASP A 31 -4.83 -31.56 1.45
N PRO A 32 -4.43 -32.30 0.39
CA PRO A 32 -3.49 -31.83 -0.63
C PRO A 32 -3.98 -30.60 -1.42
N PHE A 33 -5.30 -30.50 -1.66
CA PHE A 33 -5.92 -29.39 -2.39
C PHE A 33 -5.94 -28.14 -1.50
N ILE A 34 -6.43 -28.26 -0.27
CA ILE A 34 -6.53 -27.12 0.65
C ILE A 34 -5.13 -26.59 1.02
N ARG A 35 -4.12 -27.45 1.14
CA ARG A 35 -2.74 -27.05 1.43
C ARG A 35 -2.17 -26.05 0.42
N GLU A 36 -2.47 -26.23 -0.86
CA GLU A 36 -1.98 -25.35 -1.93
C GLU A 36 -2.66 -23.98 -1.85
N TYR A 37 -3.99 -23.95 -1.75
CA TYR A 37 -4.76 -22.70 -1.71
C TYR A 37 -4.67 -21.95 -0.37
N ILE A 38 -4.40 -22.63 0.75
CA ILE A 38 -4.35 -21.96 2.05
C ILE A 38 -3.14 -21.06 2.21
N GLN A 39 -2.02 -21.38 1.54
CA GLN A 39 -0.84 -20.50 1.52
C GLN A 39 -1.17 -19.16 0.85
N ASP A 40 -1.88 -19.19 -0.27
CA ASP A 40 -2.34 -17.98 -0.96
C ASP A 40 -3.37 -17.21 -0.14
N LEU A 41 -4.29 -17.92 0.52
CA LEU A 41 -5.31 -17.30 1.36
C LEU A 41 -4.69 -16.60 2.57
N LEU A 42 -3.74 -17.25 3.24
CA LEU A 42 -3.01 -16.67 4.36
C LEU A 42 -2.19 -15.47 3.90
N THR A 43 -1.56 -15.54 2.73
CA THR A 43 -0.84 -14.39 2.15
C THR A 43 -1.78 -13.21 1.90
N LYS A 44 -2.95 -13.45 1.31
CA LYS A 44 -3.98 -12.42 1.10
C LYS A 44 -4.47 -11.79 2.41
N ILE A 45 -4.74 -12.61 3.43
CA ILE A 45 -5.17 -12.11 4.76
C ILE A 45 -4.06 -11.28 5.40
N ARG A 46 -2.80 -11.69 5.30
CA ARG A 46 -1.65 -10.93 5.80
C ARG A 46 -1.52 -9.57 5.12
N THR A 47 -1.73 -9.50 3.80
CA THR A 47 -1.73 -8.24 3.04
C THR A 47 -2.91 -7.35 3.41
N GLN A 48 -4.10 -7.91 3.66
CA GLN A 48 -5.24 -7.13 4.14
C GLN A 48 -5.03 -6.55 5.54
N VAL A 49 -4.44 -7.34 6.45
CA VAL A 49 -4.07 -6.87 7.79
C VAL A 49 -2.99 -5.79 7.71
N LEU A 50 -2.05 -5.89 6.76
CA LEU A 50 -1.10 -4.83 6.46
C LEU A 50 -1.82 -3.55 6.06
N VAL A 51 -2.70 -3.57 5.06
CA VAL A 51 -3.44 -2.38 4.62
C VAL A 51 -4.18 -1.70 5.78
N LYS A 52 -4.80 -2.48 6.67
CA LYS A 52 -5.43 -1.94 7.89
C LYS A 52 -4.45 -1.36 8.91
N LEU A 53 -3.22 -1.88 8.96
CA LEU A 53 -2.17 -1.38 9.85
C LEU A 53 -1.53 -0.08 9.34
N ILE A 54 -1.40 0.12 8.03
CA ILE A 54 -0.82 1.35 7.47
C ILE A 54 -1.84 2.49 7.34
N GLN A 55 -3.14 2.20 7.24
CA GLN A 55 -4.18 3.22 7.05
C GLN A 55 -4.23 4.34 8.12
N PRO A 56 -4.02 4.10 9.43
CA PRO A 56 -4.09 5.16 10.44
C PRO A 56 -2.81 6.01 10.55
N TYR A 57 -1.73 5.66 9.83
CA TYR A 57 -0.47 6.40 9.91
C TYR A 57 -0.34 7.36 8.73
N SER A 58 0.03 8.61 9.00
CA SER A 58 0.39 9.57 7.95
C SER A 58 1.82 9.36 7.44
N ARG A 59 2.72 8.86 8.30
CA ARG A 59 4.11 8.56 7.99
C ARG A 59 4.55 7.30 8.71
N VAL A 60 5.18 6.37 8.00
CA VAL A 60 5.59 5.08 8.56
C VAL A 60 6.91 4.61 7.95
N ARG A 61 7.83 4.12 8.79
CA ARG A 61 9.12 3.60 8.32
C ARG A 61 8.94 2.22 7.69
N ILE A 62 9.55 2.01 6.52
CA ILE A 62 9.56 0.72 5.80
C ILE A 62 10.15 -0.40 6.69
N PRO A 63 11.28 -0.22 7.40
CA PRO A 63 11.82 -1.23 8.31
C PRO A 63 10.85 -1.64 9.43
N PHE A 64 9.99 -0.72 9.89
CA PHE A 64 8.99 -1.04 10.90
C PHE A 64 7.89 -1.95 10.35
N ILE A 65 7.48 -1.72 9.09
CA ILE A 65 6.54 -2.57 8.37
C ILE A 65 7.17 -3.94 8.11
N ALA A 66 8.41 -3.98 7.64
CA ALA A 66 9.16 -5.21 7.38
C ALA A 66 9.27 -6.09 8.62
N ALA A 67 9.64 -5.51 9.76
CA ALA A 67 9.70 -6.21 11.05
C ALA A 67 8.33 -6.78 11.47
N LYS A 68 7.24 -6.07 11.19
CA LYS A 68 5.88 -6.52 11.54
C LYS A 68 5.38 -7.67 10.65
N LEU A 69 5.76 -7.68 9.37
CA LEU A 69 5.39 -8.73 8.43
C LEU A 69 6.38 -9.89 8.38
N ASN A 70 7.59 -9.71 8.90
CA ASN A 70 8.69 -10.66 8.81
C ASN A 70 9.07 -10.97 7.34
N ILE A 71 9.21 -9.93 6.53
CA ILE A 71 9.67 -9.94 5.12
C ILE A 71 10.79 -8.90 4.95
N THR A 72 11.52 -8.94 3.82
CA THR A 72 12.61 -8.00 3.58
C THR A 72 12.09 -6.60 3.21
N ASP A 73 12.88 -5.56 3.47
CA ASP A 73 12.52 -4.18 3.15
C ASP A 73 12.24 -4.01 1.63
N THR A 74 13.03 -4.68 0.78
CA THR A 74 12.88 -4.70 -0.68
C THR A 74 11.54 -5.33 -1.12
N ASP A 75 11.10 -6.40 -0.46
CA ASP A 75 9.80 -7.04 -0.75
C ASP A 75 8.64 -6.15 -0.29
N VAL A 76 8.79 -5.45 0.84
CA VAL A 76 7.80 -4.46 1.31
C VAL A 76 7.67 -3.34 0.31
N GLU A 77 8.78 -2.80 -0.17
CA GLU A 77 8.79 -1.71 -1.15
C GLU A 77 8.08 -2.14 -2.44
N SER A 78 8.41 -3.30 -2.97
CA SER A 78 7.76 -3.87 -4.17
C SER A 78 6.25 -4.03 -3.97
N LEU A 79 5.83 -4.51 -2.80
CA LEU A 79 4.42 -4.66 -2.45
C LEU A 79 3.72 -3.31 -2.33
N LEU A 80 4.36 -2.31 -1.70
CA LEU A 80 3.82 -0.96 -1.58
C LEU A 80 3.65 -0.29 -2.95
N VAL A 81 4.60 -0.47 -3.87
CA VAL A 81 4.50 0.01 -5.25
C VAL A 81 3.27 -0.59 -5.93
N THR A 82 3.07 -1.91 -5.85
CA THR A 82 1.88 -2.56 -6.41
C THR A 82 0.59 -2.01 -5.79
N LEU A 83 0.54 -1.83 -4.48
CA LEU A 83 -0.65 -1.31 -3.79
C LEU A 83 -0.97 0.15 -4.14
N ILE A 84 0.05 0.97 -4.41
CA ILE A 84 -0.10 2.35 -4.88
C ILE A 84 -0.62 2.36 -6.33
N LEU A 85 -0.04 1.52 -7.20
CA LEU A 85 -0.49 1.38 -8.59
C LEU A 85 -1.94 0.89 -8.69
N ASP A 86 -2.32 -0.04 -7.81
CA ASP A 86 -3.69 -0.57 -7.68
C ASP A 86 -4.68 0.44 -7.08
N LYS A 87 -4.22 1.67 -6.74
CA LYS A 87 -5.01 2.72 -6.05
C LYS A 87 -5.63 2.28 -4.73
N ARG A 88 -5.08 1.24 -4.10
CA ARG A 88 -5.55 0.74 -2.80
C ARG A 88 -4.94 1.53 -1.64
N VAL A 89 -3.77 2.12 -1.86
CA VAL A 89 -3.07 3.00 -0.92
C VAL A 89 -2.68 4.26 -1.67
N THR A 90 -3.12 5.43 -1.19
CA THR A 90 -2.66 6.72 -1.71
C THR A 90 -1.47 7.17 -0.89
N GLY A 91 -0.29 7.24 -1.51
CA GLY A 91 0.92 7.64 -0.80
C GLY A 91 2.14 7.76 -1.72
N HIS A 92 3.26 8.19 -1.13
CA HIS A 92 4.57 8.28 -1.78
C HIS A 92 5.61 7.54 -0.95
N ILE A 93 6.53 6.88 -1.65
CA ILE A 93 7.66 6.19 -1.04
C ILE A 93 8.87 7.12 -1.11
N ASP A 94 9.45 7.44 0.05
CA ASP A 94 10.78 8.04 0.16
C ASP A 94 11.78 6.90 0.38
N GLN A 95 12.46 6.52 -0.70
CA GLN A 95 13.41 5.42 -0.71
C GLN A 95 14.70 5.76 0.06
N VAL A 96 15.08 7.03 0.16
CA VAL A 96 16.31 7.46 0.85
C VAL A 96 16.11 7.37 2.36
N ASN A 97 15.00 7.90 2.86
CA ASN A 97 14.68 7.87 4.29
C ASN A 97 13.93 6.60 4.72
N GLN A 98 13.68 5.67 3.77
CA GLN A 98 12.93 4.44 4.00
C GLN A 98 11.58 4.70 4.69
N LEU A 99 10.83 5.67 4.16
CA LEU A 99 9.61 6.19 4.73
C LEU A 99 8.48 6.13 3.71
N LEU A 100 7.32 5.61 4.11
CA LEU A 100 6.09 5.73 3.37
C LEU A 100 5.29 6.92 3.93
N GLU A 101 5.01 7.89 3.09
CA GLU A 101 4.08 8.99 3.36
C GLU A 101 2.71 8.62 2.79
N VAL A 102 1.70 8.55 3.65
CA VAL A 102 0.33 8.18 3.29
C VAL A 102 -0.52 9.45 3.23
N GLY A 103 -1.26 9.61 2.13
CA GLY A 103 -2.09 10.77 1.84
C GLY A 103 -1.74 11.43 0.51
N GLU A 104 -2.66 12.27 0.03
CA GLU A 104 -2.35 13.20 -1.06
C GLU A 104 -1.47 14.31 -0.50
N ARG A 105 -0.34 14.60 -1.16
CA ARG A 105 0.38 15.85 -0.90
C ARG A 105 -0.59 17.00 -1.12
N ASP A 106 -0.61 17.96 -0.21
CA ASP A 106 -1.50 19.12 -0.28
C ASP A 106 -1.49 19.74 -1.68
N ASP A 107 -2.51 19.37 -2.47
CA ASP A 107 -2.60 19.71 -3.88
C ASP A 107 -3.26 21.08 -4.08
N SER A 108 -3.41 21.84 -2.99
CA SER A 108 -3.87 23.21 -2.97
C SER A 108 -3.14 24.07 -4.01
N SER A 109 -1.85 23.81 -4.21
CA SER A 109 -1.03 24.47 -5.23
C SER A 109 -1.44 24.05 -6.65
N LYS A 110 -1.65 22.75 -6.93
CA LYS A 110 -2.10 22.31 -8.27
C LYS A 110 -3.48 22.86 -8.63
N VAL A 111 -4.42 22.93 -7.68
CA VAL A 111 -5.74 23.52 -7.92
C VAL A 111 -5.61 25.00 -8.27
N LYS A 112 -4.77 25.75 -7.56
CA LYS A 112 -4.48 27.16 -7.86
C LYS A 112 -3.86 27.34 -9.25
N TYR A 113 -2.85 26.54 -9.61
CA TYR A 113 -2.22 26.62 -10.93
C TYR A 113 -3.18 26.23 -12.06
N ALA A 114 -4.07 25.26 -11.85
CA ALA A 114 -5.10 24.90 -12.82
C ALA A 114 -6.09 26.04 -13.06
N ALA A 115 -6.50 26.75 -12.00
CA ALA A 115 -7.36 27.93 -12.12
C ALA A 115 -6.67 29.08 -12.87
N LEU A 116 -5.39 29.35 -12.57
CA LEU A 116 -4.59 30.34 -13.29
C LEU A 116 -4.41 29.98 -14.77
N GLY A 117 -4.21 28.70 -15.08
CA GLY A 117 -4.15 28.21 -16.47
C GLY A 117 -5.44 28.46 -17.24
N LYS A 118 -6.60 28.22 -16.61
CA LYS A 118 -7.92 28.54 -17.20
C LYS A 118 -8.08 30.04 -17.46
N TRP A 119 -7.68 30.87 -16.50
CA TRP A 119 -7.75 32.33 -16.65
C TRP A 119 -6.85 32.83 -17.79
N SER A 120 -5.62 32.33 -17.87
CA SER A 120 -4.69 32.63 -18.97
C SER A 120 -5.26 32.22 -20.33
N ALA A 121 -5.91 31.06 -20.43
CA ALA A 121 -6.58 30.62 -21.66
C ALA A 121 -7.72 31.56 -22.06
N GLN A 122 -8.56 31.99 -21.09
CA GLN A 122 -9.64 32.94 -21.38
C GLN A 122 -9.12 34.30 -21.83
N LEU A 123 -8.05 34.80 -21.20
CA LEU A 123 -7.42 36.06 -21.58
C LEU A 123 -6.88 36.01 -23.01
N LYS A 124 -6.27 34.88 -23.42
CA LYS A 124 -5.84 34.67 -24.82
C LYS A 124 -7.00 34.71 -25.79
N THR A 125 -8.13 34.07 -25.46
CA THR A 125 -9.34 34.10 -26.29
C THR A 125 -9.86 35.53 -26.48
N ILE A 126 -9.91 36.33 -25.40
CA ILE A 126 -10.34 37.72 -25.47
C ILE A 126 -9.37 38.55 -26.30
N ASN A 127 -8.07 38.42 -26.06
CA ASN A 127 -7.04 39.16 -26.79
C ASN A 127 -7.13 38.88 -28.31
N ASN A 128 -7.24 37.61 -28.68
CA ASN A 128 -7.42 37.22 -30.09
C ASN A 128 -8.73 37.78 -30.67
N GLY A 129 -9.81 37.79 -29.88
CA GLY A 129 -11.08 38.39 -30.28
C GLY A 129 -10.97 39.89 -30.55
N VAL A 130 -10.21 40.64 -29.73
CA VAL A 130 -9.96 42.08 -29.93
C VAL A 130 -9.07 42.34 -31.14
N ILE A 131 -7.99 41.57 -31.30
CA ILE A 131 -7.08 41.67 -32.46
C ILE A 131 -7.86 41.45 -33.77
N ASN A 132 -8.73 40.43 -33.81
CA ASN A 132 -9.57 40.15 -34.98
C ASN A 132 -10.60 41.24 -35.30
N ARG A 133 -10.92 42.13 -34.35
CA ARG A 133 -11.80 43.29 -34.61
C ARG A 133 -11.04 44.54 -35.04
N LEU A 134 -9.73 44.57 -34.83
CA LEU A 134 -8.84 45.69 -35.18
C LEU A 134 -8.15 45.52 -36.53
N GLN A 135 -8.20 44.32 -37.12
CA GLN A 135 -7.88 44.04 -38.53
C GLN A 135 -9.12 44.16 -39.40
#